data_AF-A0A7H9VAD9-F1
#
_entry.id   AF-A0A7H9VAD9-F1
#
_cell.length_a   1.000
_cell.length_b   1.000
_cell.length_c   1.000
_cell.angle_alpha   90.00
_cell.angle_beta   90.00
_cell.angle_gamma   90.00
#
_symmetry.space_group_name_H-M   'P 1'
#
loop_
_entity.id
_entity.type
_entity.pdbx_description
1 polymer ?
#
loop_
_entity_poly.entity_id
_entity_poly.type
_entity_poly.pdbx_seq_one_letter_code
_entity_poly.pdbx_strand_id
1 'polypeptide(L)' 'ADNLVQMFFGWEGVGLASYLLIGFWYKKPSANAAAIKAFVVNRVGDFGFALGIFGVFVLFGSVNLGTIFANAAT' A
#
# COMPACT_ATOMS: atom_id res chain seq x y z
N ALA A 1 6.07 12.79 -0.79
CA ALA A 1 5.09 12.18 -1.70
C ALA A 1 3.84 13.02 -1.57
N ASP A 2 3.63 13.92 -2.52
CA ASP A 2 2.55 14.93 -2.43
C ASP A 2 1.26 14.44 -3.10
N ASN A 3 1.27 13.17 -3.55
CA ASN A 3 0.18 12.52 -4.25
C ASN A 3 -0.06 11.13 -3.66
N LEU A 4 -1.32 10.80 -3.41
CA LEU A 4 -1.77 9.50 -2.90
C LEU A 4 -1.37 8.33 -3.81
N VAL A 5 -1.29 8.54 -5.13
CA VAL A 5 -0.84 7.52 -6.10
C VAL A 5 0.65 7.18 -5.92
N GLN A 6 1.48 8.20 -5.66
CA GLN A 6 2.90 7.97 -5.37
C GLN A 6 3.09 7.25 -4.03
N MET A 7 2.24 7.55 -3.04
CA MET A 7 2.23 6.85 -1.76
C MET A 7 1.82 5.38 -1.93
N PHE A 8 0.81 5.09 -2.75
CA PHE A 8 0.41 3.72 -3.11
C PHE A 8 1.54 2.96 -3.79
N PHE A 9 2.26 3.58 -4.73
CA PHE A 9 3.41 2.96 -5.37
C PHE A 9 4.55 2.67 -4.38
N GLY A 10 4.82 3.57 -3.44
CA GLY A 10 5.79 3.32 -2.36
C GLY A 10 5.37 2.17 -1.44
N TRP A 11 4.08 2.08 -1.14
CA TRP A 11 3.50 1.03 -0.31
C TRP A 11 3.67 -0.37 -0.92
N GLU A 12 3.38 -0.49 -2.21
CA GLU A 12 3.65 -1.71 -3.01
C GLU A 12 5.12 -2.13 -2.94
N GLY A 13 6.04 -1.17 -3.03
CA GLY A 13 7.49 -1.39 -2.89
C GLY A 13 7.88 -1.94 -1.52
N VAL A 14 7.27 -1.43 -0.44
CA VAL A 14 7.47 -1.94 0.93
C VAL A 14 6.92 -3.36 1.07
N GLY A 15 5.78 -3.67 0.46
CA GLY A 15 5.21 -5.02 0.42
C GLY A 15 6.12 -6.04 -0.27
N LEU A 16 6.69 -5.67 -1.42
CA LEU A 16 7.67 -6.50 -2.14
C LEU A 16 8.95 -6.71 -1.32
N ALA A 17 9.51 -5.65 -0.75
CA ALA A 17 10.72 -5.74 0.07
C ALA A 17 10.49 -6.66 1.29
N SER A 18 9.33 -6.54 1.94
CA SER A 18 8.94 -7.38 3.06
C SER A 18 8.83 -8.86 2.67
N TYR A 19 8.23 -9.15 1.50
CA TYR A 19 8.18 -10.52 0.96
C TYR A 19 9.58 -11.12 0.75
N LEU A 20 10.49 -10.35 0.14
CA LEU A 20 11.85 -10.80 -0.14
C LEU A 20 12.67 -11.01 1.14
N LEU A 21 12.50 -10.16 2.14
CA LEU A 21 13.20 -10.28 3.43
C LEU A 21 12.69 -11.47 4.27
N ILE A 22 11.37 -11.68 4.33
CA ILE A 22 10.80 -12.84 5.03
C ILE A 22 11.17 -14.15 4.29
N GLY A 23 11.19 -14.11 2.96
CA GLY A 23 11.61 -15.20 2.09
C GLY A 23 13.12 -15.37 1.95
N PHE A 24 13.96 -14.59 2.64
CA PHE A 24 15.42 -14.61 2.48
C PHE A 24 16.01 -16.02 2.70
N TRP A 25 15.48 -16.75 3.68
CA TRP A 25 15.78 -18.17 3.91
C TRP A 25 14.86 -19.10 3.10
N TYR A 26 14.87 -18.94 1.77
CA TYR A 26 14.01 -19.70 0.85
C TYR A 26 14.18 -21.22 0.92
N LYS A 27 15.32 -21.72 1.41
CA LYS A 27 15.57 -23.16 1.63
C LYS A 27 14.70 -23.77 2.73
N LYS A 28 14.12 -22.96 3.63
CA LYS A 28 13.22 -23.44 4.68
C LYS A 28 11.77 -23.31 4.18
N PRO A 29 11.02 -24.41 4.01
CA PRO A 29 9.64 -24.37 3.51
C PRO A 29 8.71 -23.48 4.34
N SER A 30 8.94 -23.42 5.66
CA SER A 30 8.16 -22.56 6.56
C SER A 30 8.38 -21.07 6.30
N ALA A 31 9.58 -20.66 5.88
CA ALA A 31 9.89 -19.26 5.59
C ALA A 31 9.23 -18.81 4.29
N ASN A 32 9.21 -19.68 3.27
CA ASN A 32 8.51 -19.41 2.02
C ASN A 32 6.98 -19.33 2.24
N ALA A 33 6.40 -20.27 2.99
CA ALA A 33 4.99 -20.23 3.35
C ALA A 33 4.61 -18.97 4.16
N ALA A 34 5.50 -18.51 5.06
CA ALA A 34 5.31 -17.28 5.82
C ALA A 34 5.40 -16.03 4.93
N ALA A 35 6.35 -15.98 4.01
CA ALA A 35 6.49 -14.89 3.04
C ALA A 35 5.24 -14.76 2.16
N ILE A 36 4.74 -15.88 1.63
CA ILE A 36 3.51 -15.89 0.82
C ILE A 36 2.31 -15.40 1.64
N LYS A 37 2.13 -15.90 2.87
CA LYS A 37 1.03 -15.42 3.73
C LYS A 37 1.14 -13.92 4.00
N ALA A 38 2.34 -13.43 4.33
CA ALA A 38 2.57 -12.01 4.59
C ALA A 38 2.25 -11.16 3.35
N PHE A 39 2.65 -11.61 2.16
CA PHE A 39 2.35 -10.92 0.91
C PHE A 39 0.86 -10.91 0.58
N VAL A 40 0.15 -12.02 0.80
CA VAL A 40 -1.30 -12.09 0.57
C VAL A 40 -2.05 -11.13 1.50
N VAL A 41 -1.67 -11.07 2.79
CA VAL A 41 -2.29 -10.13 3.74
C VAL A 41 -1.96 -8.68 3.36
N ASN A 42 -0.74 -8.39 2.91
CA ASN A 42 -0.38 -7.07 2.38
C ASN A 42 -1.29 -6.70 1.20
N ARG A 43 -1.51 -7.64 0.27
CA ARG A 43 -2.34 -7.41 -0.92
C ARG A 43 -3.80 -7.11 -0.61
N VAL A 44 -4.35 -7.77 0.40
CA VAL A 44 -5.70 -7.45 0.90
C VAL A 44 -5.74 -6.05 1.52
N GLY A 45 -4.69 -5.65 2.24
CA GLY A 45 -4.51 -4.29 2.73
C GLY A 45 -4.44 -3.26 1.59
N ASP A 46 -3.73 -3.56 0.51
CA ASP A 46 -3.60 -2.70 -0.67
C ASP A 46 -4.97 -2.43 -1.33
N PHE A 47 -5.89 -3.40 -1.34
CA PHE A 47 -7.28 -3.17 -1.78
C PHE A 47 -8.02 -2.16 -0.90
N GLY A 48 -7.90 -2.29 0.43
CA GLY A 48 -8.48 -1.33 1.37
C GLY A 48 -7.89 0.07 1.18
N PHE A 49 -6.59 0.15 0.95
CA PHE A 49 -5.89 1.40 0.70
C PHE A 49 -6.33 2.04 -0.62
N ALA A 50 -6.47 1.26 -1.69
CA ALA A 50 -6.99 1.72 -2.98
C ALA A 50 -8.43 2.25 -2.85
N LEU A 51 -9.31 1.54 -2.11
CA LEU A 51 -10.67 2.02 -1.83
C LEU A 51 -10.66 3.34 -1.06
N GLY A 52 -9.75 3.51 -0.11
CA GLY A 52 -9.54 4.78 0.59
C GLY A 52 -9.15 5.92 -0.36
N ILE A 53 -8.22 5.66 -1.28
CA ILE A 53 -7.82 6.64 -2.31
C ILE A 53 -9.00 6.99 -3.22
N PHE A 54 -9.79 5.99 -3.65
CA PHE A 54 -11.01 6.23 -4.43
C PHE A 54 -12.03 7.07 -3.67
N GLY A 55 -12.26 6.78 -2.38
CA GLY A 55 -13.16 7.57 -1.53
C GLY A 55 -12.73 9.03 -1.42
N VAL A 56 -11.44 9.28 -1.16
CA VAL A 56 -10.87 10.63 -1.14
C VAL A 56 -10.99 11.32 -2.50
N PHE A 57 -10.75 10.59 -3.58
CA PHE A 57 -10.91 11.13 -4.93
C PHE A 57 -12.36 11.52 -5.25
N VAL A 58 -13.35 10.72 -4.83
CA VAL A 58 -14.77 11.03 -5.01
C VAL A 58 -15.18 12.26 -4.21
N LEU A 59 -14.65 12.43 -2.99
CA LEU A 59 -14.99 13.54 -2.11
C LEU A 59 -14.32 14.86 -2.51
N PHE A 60 -13.05 14.82 -2.92
CA PHE A 60 -12.24 16.02 -3.13
C PHE A 60 -11.86 16.27 -4.60
N GLY A 61 -12.15 15.33 -5.50
CA GLY A 61 -11.83 15.42 -6.93
C GLY A 61 -10.33 15.43 -7.26
N SER A 62 -9.46 15.21 -6.27
CA SER A 62 -8.02 15.28 -6.40
C SER A 62 -7.34 14.15 -5.63
N VAL A 63 -6.21 13.68 -6.16
CA VAL A 63 -5.31 12.72 -5.50
C VAL A 63 -4.09 13.43 -4.87
N ASN A 64 -3.97 14.75 -5.04
CA ASN A 64 -2.90 15.53 -4.46
C ASN A 64 -3.23 15.90 -3.00
N LEU A 65 -2.33 15.56 -2.09
CA LEU A 65 -2.50 15.76 -0.65
C LEU A 65 -2.67 17.24 -0.30
N GLY A 66 -1.99 18.16 -0.99
CA GLY A 66 -2.13 19.60 -0.77
C GLY A 66 -3.56 20.09 -1.07
N THR A 67 -4.16 19.64 -2.17
CA THR A 67 -5.54 19.96 -2.53
C THR A 67 -6.54 19.32 -1.58
N ILE A 68 -6.30 18.07 -1.16
CA ILE A 68 -7.15 17.37 -0.20
C ILE A 68 -7.16 18.09 1.15
N PHE A 69 -5.98 18.40 1.70
CA PHE A 69 -5.87 19.09 3.00
C PHE A 69 -6.40 20.53 2.97
N ALA A 70 -6.23 21.24 1.85
CA ALA A 70 -6.80 22.57 1.68
C ALA A 70 -8.34 22.56 1.68
N ASN A 71 -8.97 21.58 1.01
CA ASN A 71 -10.42 21.45 0.97
C ASN A 71 -11.00 20.86 2.27
N ALA A 72 -10.25 20.02 2.99
CA ALA A 72 -10.67 19.43 4.26
C ALA A 72 -10.62 20.41 5.45
N ALA A 73 -9.90 21.52 5.33
CA ALA A 73 -9.76 22.54 6.37
C ALA A 73 -10.86 23.63 6.34
N THR A 74 -11.86 23.47 5.48
CA THR A 74 -13.02 24.37 5.32
C THR A 74 -14.28 23.70 5.85
#